data_AF-A0A7M5XKD9-F1
#
_entry.id   AF-A0A7M5XKD9-F1
#
_cell.length_a   1.000
_cell.length_b   1.000
_cell.length_c   1.000
_cell.angle_alpha   90.00
_cell.angle_beta   90.00
_cell.angle_gamma   90.00
#
_symmetry.space_group_name_H-M   'P 1'
#
loop_
_entity.id
_entity.type
_entity.pdbx_description
1 polymer ?
#
loop_
_entity_poly.entity_id
_entity_poly.type
_entity_poly.pdbx_seq_one_letter_code
_entity_poly.pdbx_strand_id
1 'polypeptide(L)'
;MSSRADKAAKGQKDKHHAILRELVQEPTNKTCAECLAKGPRWSSWSLGVFVCIRCAGIHRNLGVHISKMKSIDLDSWTPEQLQNVLRWGNKRAAEYYECYLPKDFTRPQATHALEAFIRNKYEKKLYIKKDGEPPENPQSKVDRLKNDSREDKEKEKKTTSTASRQRRAEKKVDLSK
;
A
#
# COMPACT_ATOMS: atom_id res chain seq x y z
N MET A 1 -14.97 22.83 -15.18
CA MET A 1 -14.97 22.99 -13.70
C MET A 1 -15.07 21.59 -13.09
N SER A 2 -14.08 21.11 -12.33
CA SER A 2 -14.13 19.76 -11.74
C SER A 2 -15.21 19.66 -10.65
N SER A 3 -15.86 18.51 -10.56
CA SER A 3 -16.96 18.24 -9.63
C SER A 3 -16.49 18.21 -8.16
N ARG A 4 -17.41 18.35 -7.21
CA ARG A 4 -17.10 18.17 -5.77
C ARG A 4 -16.58 16.76 -5.46
N ALA A 5 -17.08 15.73 -6.16
CA ALA A 5 -16.61 14.36 -6.02
C ALA A 5 -15.15 14.21 -6.49
N ASP A 6 -14.80 14.86 -7.61
CA ASP A 6 -13.42 14.85 -8.13
C ASP A 6 -12.44 15.48 -7.12
N LYS A 7 -12.85 16.57 -6.46
CA LYS A 7 -12.04 17.24 -5.44
C LYS A 7 -11.84 16.37 -4.20
N ALA A 8 -12.87 15.64 -3.75
CA ALA A 8 -12.78 14.73 -2.62
C ALA A 8 -11.87 13.53 -2.92
N ALA A 9 -12.04 12.89 -4.08
CA ALA A 9 -11.21 11.79 -4.53
C ALA A 9 -9.73 12.20 -4.69
N LYS A 10 -9.48 13.42 -5.17
CA LYS A 10 -8.12 13.99 -5.24
C LYS A 10 -7.51 14.19 -3.85
N GLY A 11 -8.26 14.76 -2.90
CA GLY A 11 -7.79 14.94 -1.53
C GLY A 11 -7.43 13.62 -0.84
N GLN A 12 -8.23 12.57 -1.04
CA GLN A 12 -7.95 11.24 -0.49
C GLN A 12 -6.70 10.61 -1.13
N LYS A 13 -6.52 10.76 -2.45
CA LYS A 13 -5.30 10.32 -3.14
C LYS A 13 -4.05 11.00 -2.58
N ASP A 14 -4.11 12.31 -2.37
CA ASP A 14 -2.99 13.09 -1.84
C ASP A 14 -2.62 12.65 -0.41
N LYS A 15 -3.60 12.35 0.45
CA LYS A 15 -3.39 11.77 1.79
C LYS A 15 -2.68 10.43 1.73
N HIS A 16 -3.14 9.51 0.89
CA HIS A 16 -2.52 8.19 0.74
C HIS A 16 -1.07 8.29 0.25
N HIS A 17 -0.80 9.17 -0.71
CA HIS A 17 0.55 9.43 -1.19
C HIS A 17 1.45 10.06 -0.12
N ALA A 18 0.91 10.93 0.74
CA ALA A 18 1.68 11.46 1.87
C ALA A 18 2.15 10.37 2.84
N ILE A 19 1.27 9.42 3.19
CA ILE A 19 1.60 8.29 4.06
C ILE A 19 2.67 7.39 3.41
N LEU A 20 2.51 7.07 2.12
CA LEU A 20 3.51 6.27 1.41
C LEU A 20 4.87 6.96 1.33
N ARG A 21 4.89 8.29 1.15
CA ARG A 21 6.13 9.09 1.20
C ARG A 21 6.80 9.03 2.56
N GLU A 22 6.04 9.04 3.65
CA GLU A 22 6.59 8.84 5.00
C GLU A 22 7.19 7.44 5.15
N LEU A 23 6.48 6.40 4.68
CA LEU A 23 6.95 5.02 4.82
C LEU A 23 8.27 4.75 4.11
N VAL A 24 8.48 5.31 2.91
CA VAL A 24 9.76 5.15 2.20
C VAL A 24 10.92 5.91 2.86
N GLN A 25 10.66 6.81 3.82
CA GLN A 25 11.69 7.44 4.64
C GLN A 25 12.11 6.61 5.85
N GLU A 26 11.38 5.54 6.20
CA GLU A 26 11.84 4.62 7.25
C GLU A 26 13.15 3.95 6.80
N PRO A 27 14.16 3.83 7.68
CA PRO A 27 15.51 3.38 7.30
C PRO A 27 15.53 2.06 6.51
N THR A 28 14.72 1.08 6.91
CA THR A 28 14.64 -0.24 6.25
C THR A 28 13.92 -0.19 4.90
N ASN A 29 13.04 0.79 4.69
CA ASN A 29 12.28 0.95 3.46
C ASN A 29 13.05 1.79 2.42
N LYS A 30 14.16 2.44 2.79
CA LYS A 30 15.04 3.17 1.86
C LYS A 30 15.79 2.27 0.88
N THR A 31 15.79 0.97 1.12
CA THR A 31 16.44 -0.04 0.28
C THR A 31 15.42 -1.09 -0.15
N CYS A 32 15.56 -1.57 -1.39
CA CYS A 32 14.73 -2.63 -1.95
C CYS A 32 14.77 -3.89 -1.07
N ALA A 33 13.61 -4.40 -0.67
CA ALA A 33 13.45 -5.61 0.14
C ALA A 33 14.03 -6.86 -0.52
N GLU A 34 14.10 -6.82 -1.85
CA GLU A 34 14.86 -7.80 -2.59
C GLU A 34 16.27 -7.26 -2.67
N CYS A 35 16.56 -6.31 -3.58
CA CYS A 35 17.92 -6.04 -4.06
C CYS A 35 18.85 -5.13 -3.29
N LEU A 36 18.40 -4.62 -2.16
CA LEU A 36 19.09 -3.61 -1.37
C LEU A 36 19.43 -2.33 -2.16
N ALA A 37 19.00 -2.21 -3.42
CA ALA A 37 19.13 -0.99 -4.21
C ALA A 37 18.35 0.13 -3.53
N LYS A 38 18.96 1.32 -3.47
CA LYS A 38 18.39 2.49 -2.80
C LYS A 38 17.16 3.02 -3.54
N GLY A 39 16.26 3.65 -2.79
CA GLY A 39 15.10 4.38 -3.30
C GLY A 39 14.08 3.49 -4.02
N PRO A 40 13.52 2.44 -3.38
CA PRO A 40 12.42 1.70 -3.98
C PRO A 40 11.22 2.61 -4.22
N ARG A 41 10.66 2.55 -5.43
CA ARG A 41 9.47 3.35 -5.86
C ARG A 41 8.25 2.48 -6.20
N TRP A 42 8.35 1.19 -5.89
CA TRP A 42 7.31 0.20 -6.09
C TRP A 42 7.07 -0.55 -4.79
N SER A 43 5.88 -1.11 -4.63
CA SER A 43 5.55 -1.94 -3.49
C SER A 43 4.67 -3.12 -3.92
N SER A 44 4.95 -4.29 -3.35
CA SER A 44 3.97 -5.37 -3.34
C SER A 44 3.04 -5.13 -2.15
N TRP A 45 1.83 -4.67 -2.41
CA TRP A 45 0.89 -4.33 -1.34
C TRP A 45 0.29 -5.56 -0.67
N SER A 46 0.29 -6.72 -1.33
CA SER A 46 -0.16 -7.99 -0.73
C SER A 46 0.88 -8.59 0.21
N LEU A 47 2.17 -8.45 -0.10
CA LEU A 47 3.29 -8.91 0.74
C LEU A 47 3.77 -7.83 1.72
N GLY A 48 3.43 -6.57 1.47
CA GLY A 48 3.77 -5.42 2.31
C GLY A 48 5.23 -4.98 2.23
N VAL A 49 5.89 -5.20 1.09
CA VAL A 49 7.32 -4.86 0.85
C VAL A 49 7.50 -3.73 -0.15
N PHE A 50 8.58 -2.96 0.00
CA PHE A 50 9.04 -1.91 -0.92
C PHE A 50 10.21 -2.41 -1.76
N VAL A 51 10.09 -2.28 -3.07
CA VAL A 51 11.02 -2.84 -4.05
C VAL A 51 11.38 -1.85 -5.16
N CYS A 52 12.52 -2.06 -5.81
CA CYS A 52 12.91 -1.28 -7.00
C CYS A 52 12.14 -1.75 -8.25
N ILE A 53 12.18 -0.97 -9.32
CA ILE A 53 11.48 -1.28 -10.58
C ILE A 53 11.88 -2.63 -11.18
N ARG A 54 13.16 -3.02 -11.09
CA ARG A 54 13.65 -4.30 -11.58
C ARG A 54 12.99 -5.47 -10.84
N CYS A 55 12.96 -5.40 -9.51
CA CYS A 55 12.35 -6.45 -8.69
C CYS A 55 10.82 -6.43 -8.83
N ALA A 56 10.21 -5.27 -9.02
CA ALA A 56 8.79 -5.16 -9.37
C ALA A 56 8.44 -5.93 -10.66
N GLY A 57 9.34 -5.97 -11.65
CA GLY A 57 9.19 -6.81 -12.84
C GLY A 57 9.11 -8.30 -12.49
N ILE A 58 10.06 -8.79 -11.68
CA ILE A 58 10.10 -10.19 -11.23
C ILE A 58 8.87 -10.55 -10.40
N HIS A 59 8.43 -9.67 -9.49
CA HIS A 59 7.23 -9.90 -8.68
C HIS A 59 5.95 -10.06 -9.52
N ARG A 60 5.88 -9.44 -10.72
CA ARG A 60 4.75 -9.67 -11.64
C ARG A 60 4.74 -11.10 -12.19
N ASN A 61 5.91 -11.69 -12.43
CA ASN A 61 6.08 -13.06 -12.94
C ASN A 61 5.71 -14.14 -11.90
N LEU A 62 5.57 -13.77 -10.61
CA LEU A 62 5.04 -14.67 -9.59
C LEU A 62 3.52 -14.87 -9.70
N GLY A 63 2.82 -13.93 -10.36
CA GLY A 63 1.36 -13.93 -10.45
C GLY A 63 0.65 -13.27 -9.27
N VAL A 64 -0.59 -12.83 -9.53
CA VAL A 64 -1.41 -12.01 -8.60
C VAL A 64 -1.87 -12.75 -7.35
N HIS A 65 -1.79 -14.09 -7.35
CA HIS A 65 -2.11 -14.92 -6.20
C HIS A 65 -0.99 -14.90 -5.13
N ILE A 66 0.23 -14.46 -5.50
CA ILE A 66 1.37 -14.30 -4.58
C ILE A 66 1.63 -12.82 -4.33
N SER A 67 1.88 -12.05 -5.39
CA SER A 67 2.36 -10.67 -5.28
C SER A 67 1.54 -9.73 -6.14
N LYS A 68 1.05 -8.64 -5.54
CA LYS A 68 0.28 -7.59 -6.22
C LYS A 68 1.05 -6.28 -6.18
N MET A 69 1.50 -5.82 -7.35
CA MET A 69 2.39 -4.67 -7.48
C MET A 69 1.63 -3.35 -7.67
N LYS A 70 2.12 -2.29 -7.02
CA LYS A 70 1.73 -0.89 -7.28
C LYS A 70 2.95 0.02 -7.25
N SER A 71 2.92 1.07 -8.07
CA SER A 71 3.79 2.23 -7.96
C SER A 71 3.40 3.04 -6.72
N ILE A 72 4.41 3.55 -6.02
CA ILE A 72 4.20 4.39 -4.85
C ILE A 72 3.61 5.75 -5.27
N ASP A 73 4.04 6.28 -6.41
CA ASP A 73 3.71 7.65 -6.83
C ASP A 73 2.61 7.70 -7.90
N LEU A 74 2.54 6.70 -8.77
CA LEU A 74 1.70 6.76 -9.97
C LEU A 74 0.33 6.12 -9.75
N ASP A 75 0.25 5.09 -8.91
CA ASP A 75 -0.98 4.34 -8.70
C ASP A 75 -1.89 4.98 -7.64
N SER A 76 -3.19 4.75 -7.80
CA SER A 76 -4.18 4.98 -6.74
C SER A 76 -4.16 3.80 -5.76
N TRP A 77 -4.29 4.11 -4.48
CA TRP A 77 -4.26 3.15 -3.40
C TRP A 77 -5.55 3.21 -2.58
N THR A 78 -5.98 2.07 -2.04
CA THR A 78 -7.10 1.99 -1.09
C THR A 78 -6.59 1.94 0.36
N PRO A 79 -7.42 2.32 1.35
CA PRO A 79 -7.03 2.25 2.75
C PRO A 79 -6.57 0.84 3.19
N GLU A 80 -7.21 -0.21 2.70
CA GLU A 80 -6.87 -1.60 3.02
C GLU A 80 -5.49 -1.99 2.47
N GLN A 81 -5.15 -1.49 1.28
CA GLN A 81 -3.82 -1.70 0.68
C GLN A 81 -2.74 -0.99 1.51
N LEU A 82 -2.99 0.27 1.91
CA LEU A 82 -2.06 1.01 2.78
C LEU A 82 -1.87 0.32 4.13
N GLN A 83 -2.95 -0.17 4.74
CA GLN A 83 -2.89 -0.87 6.02
C GLN A 83 -1.94 -2.06 5.97
N ASN A 84 -1.93 -2.83 4.88
CA ASN A 84 -1.02 -3.96 4.79
C ASN A 84 0.44 -3.51 4.65
N VAL A 85 0.76 -2.49 3.85
CA VAL A 85 2.15 -2.00 3.76
C VAL A 85 2.63 -1.36 5.07
N LEU A 86 1.73 -0.72 5.82
CA LEU A 86 2.01 -0.21 7.17
C LEU A 86 2.25 -1.33 8.19
N ARG A 87 1.48 -2.41 8.08
CA ARG A 87 1.58 -3.60 8.93
C ARG A 87 2.88 -4.35 8.72
N TRP A 88 3.41 -4.36 7.51
CA TRP A 88 4.64 -5.07 7.19
C TRP A 88 5.84 -4.12 7.19
N GLY A 89 6.05 -3.42 6.08
CA GLY A 89 7.31 -2.74 5.81
C GLY A 89 8.46 -3.73 5.65
N ASN A 90 9.60 -3.25 5.14
CA ASN A 90 10.72 -4.12 4.82
C ASN A 90 11.35 -4.75 6.07
N LYS A 91 11.29 -4.07 7.22
CA LYS A 91 11.82 -4.61 8.49
C LYS A 91 11.12 -5.90 8.89
N ARG A 92 9.80 -5.86 9.08
CA ARG A 92 9.02 -7.02 9.53
C ARG A 92 8.94 -8.08 8.44
N ALA A 93 8.94 -7.66 7.18
CA ALA A 93 9.04 -8.58 6.06
C ALA A 93 10.35 -9.37 6.08
N ALA A 94 11.50 -8.75 6.38
CA ALA A 94 12.76 -9.47 6.52
C ALA A 94 12.73 -10.43 7.72
N GLU A 95 12.24 -9.97 8.88
CA GLU A 95 12.09 -10.80 10.09
C GLU A 95 11.23 -12.05 9.85
N TYR A 96 10.22 -11.96 8.96
CA TYR A 96 9.32 -13.05 8.65
C TYR A 96 9.77 -13.90 7.45
N TYR A 97 9.97 -13.28 6.28
CA TYR A 97 10.25 -13.97 5.01
C TYR A 97 11.71 -14.39 4.87
N GLU A 98 12.62 -13.86 5.68
CA GLU A 98 14.05 -14.15 5.65
C GLU A 98 14.55 -14.70 7.00
N CYS A 99 13.64 -15.18 7.86
CA CYS A 99 13.96 -15.69 9.21
C CYS A 99 15.04 -16.80 9.21
N TYR A 100 15.00 -17.69 8.23
CA TYR A 100 16.00 -18.77 8.06
C TYR A 100 16.94 -18.54 6.88
N LEU A 101 17.09 -17.28 6.44
CA LEU A 101 18.09 -16.95 5.45
C LEU A 101 19.49 -17.09 6.10
N PRO A 102 20.46 -17.78 5.45
CA PRO A 102 21.80 -17.92 6.01
C PRO A 102 22.45 -16.57 6.29
N LYS A 103 23.19 -16.45 7.39
CA LYS A 103 23.82 -15.18 7.82
C LYS A 103 24.88 -14.68 6.85
N ASP A 104 25.52 -15.60 6.14
CA ASP A 104 26.52 -15.37 5.09
C ASP A 104 25.90 -15.25 3.69
N PHE A 105 24.57 -15.24 3.59
CA PHE A 105 23.89 -15.15 2.31
C PHE A 105 24.23 -13.83 1.60
N THR A 106 24.83 -13.96 0.42
CA THR A 106 25.09 -12.83 -0.46
C THR A 106 23.94 -12.65 -1.42
N ARG A 107 23.34 -11.47 -1.34
CA ARG A 107 22.11 -11.14 -2.02
C ARG A 107 22.36 -10.95 -3.53
N PRO A 108 21.77 -11.75 -4.43
CA PRO A 108 22.18 -11.86 -5.83
C PRO A 108 21.95 -10.57 -6.61
N GLN A 109 22.82 -10.25 -7.55
CA GLN A 109 22.71 -9.03 -8.37
C GLN A 109 22.26 -9.32 -9.81
N ALA A 110 22.61 -10.47 -10.36
CA ALA A 110 22.16 -10.91 -11.68
C ALA A 110 20.66 -11.21 -11.68
N THR A 111 19.95 -10.82 -12.74
CA THR A 111 18.49 -10.91 -12.84
C THR A 111 17.97 -12.34 -12.63
N HIS A 112 18.60 -13.34 -13.26
CA HIS A 112 18.15 -14.74 -13.15
C HIS A 112 18.30 -15.29 -11.72
N ALA A 113 19.43 -15.03 -11.06
CA ALA A 113 19.68 -15.46 -9.70
C ALA A 113 18.75 -14.74 -8.70
N LEU A 114 18.45 -13.47 -9.00
CA LEU A 114 17.49 -12.69 -8.24
C LEU A 114 16.06 -13.22 -8.39
N GLU A 115 15.65 -13.61 -9.60
CA GLU A 115 14.35 -14.26 -9.79
C GLU A 115 14.24 -15.56 -8.99
N ALA A 116 15.26 -16.42 -9.04
CA ALA A 116 15.30 -17.65 -8.26
C ALA A 116 15.19 -17.38 -6.75
N PHE A 117 15.91 -16.37 -6.25
CA PHE A 117 15.82 -15.95 -4.85
C PHE A 117 14.41 -15.49 -4.47
N ILE A 118 13.78 -14.62 -5.27
CA ILE A 118 12.43 -14.08 -5.01
C ILE A 118 11.38 -15.21 -5.01
N ARG A 119 11.47 -16.16 -5.94
CA ARG A 119 10.61 -17.35 -5.96
C ARG A 119 10.81 -18.22 -4.72
N ASN A 120 12.06 -18.51 -4.36
CA ASN A 120 12.37 -19.28 -3.17
C ASN A 120 11.83 -18.61 -1.89
N LYS A 121 11.88 -17.27 -1.83
CA LYS A 121 11.39 -16.48 -0.70
C LYS A 121 9.85 -16.47 -0.57
N TYR A 122 9.11 -16.24 -1.65
CA TYR A 122 7.66 -16.01 -1.58
C TYR A 122 6.78 -17.15 -2.09
N GLU A 123 7.23 -17.86 -3.13
CA GLU A 123 6.48 -18.97 -3.74
C GLU A 123 6.74 -20.27 -2.95
N LYS A 124 8.02 -20.62 -2.77
CA LYS A 124 8.42 -21.82 -2.02
C LYS A 124 8.52 -21.60 -0.52
N LYS A 125 8.55 -20.34 -0.07
CA LYS A 125 8.61 -19.96 1.35
C LYS A 125 9.76 -20.64 2.10
N LEU A 126 10.94 -20.78 1.48
CA LEU A 126 12.04 -21.56 2.05
C LEU A 126 12.62 -20.97 3.34
N TYR A 127 12.54 -19.65 3.50
CA TYR A 127 13.17 -18.93 4.61
C TYR A 127 12.17 -18.40 5.64
N ILE A 128 10.89 -18.77 5.54
CA ILE A 128 9.86 -18.27 6.46
C ILE A 128 10.00 -18.92 7.83
N LYS A 129 9.66 -18.18 8.88
CA LYS A 129 9.49 -18.75 10.22
C LYS A 129 8.35 -19.79 10.19
N LYS A 130 8.64 -21.08 10.37
CA LYS A 130 7.70 -22.21 10.17
C LYS A 130 6.45 -22.10 11.06
N ASP A 131 6.62 -21.54 12.26
CA ASP A 131 5.56 -21.27 13.24
C ASP A 131 5.38 -19.77 13.52
N GLY A 132 5.87 -18.91 12.62
CA GLY A 132 5.75 -17.48 12.77
C GLY A 132 4.37 -17.01 12.33
N GLU A 133 3.64 -16.33 13.20
CA GLU A 133 2.50 -15.56 12.73
C GLU A 133 3.00 -14.33 11.95
N PRO A 134 2.28 -13.93 10.88
CA PRO A 134 2.49 -12.63 10.26
C PRO A 134 2.46 -11.52 11.31
N PRO A 135 3.26 -10.45 11.18
CA PRO A 135 3.38 -9.40 12.20
C PRO A 135 2.00 -8.88 12.60
N GLU A 136 1.77 -8.62 13.90
CA GLU A 136 0.48 -8.08 14.35
C GLU A 136 0.16 -6.75 13.67
N ASN A 137 -1.13 -6.47 13.51
CA ASN A 137 -1.57 -5.23 12.88
C ASN A 137 -1.30 -4.05 13.83
N PRO A 138 -0.48 -3.04 13.47
CA PRO A 138 -0.24 -1.90 14.35
C PRO A 138 -1.52 -1.06 14.49
N GLN A 139 -2.34 -1.36 15.52
CA GLN A 139 -3.64 -0.72 15.77
C GLN A 139 -3.53 0.81 15.69
N SER A 140 -2.51 1.42 16.30
CA SER A 140 -2.39 2.88 16.39
C SER A 140 -2.21 3.63 15.05
N LYS A 141 -1.62 3.01 14.01
CA LYS A 141 -1.52 3.62 12.67
C LYS A 141 -2.75 3.29 11.82
N VAL A 142 -3.34 2.12 12.02
CA VAL A 142 -4.56 1.68 11.31
C VAL A 142 -5.81 2.41 11.80
N ASP A 143 -5.90 2.68 13.10
CA ASP A 143 -7.04 3.41 13.69
C ASP A 143 -7.09 4.86 13.20
N ARG A 144 -5.92 5.50 13.02
CA ARG A 144 -5.83 6.81 12.37
C ARG A 144 -6.36 6.78 10.95
N LEU A 145 -5.96 5.80 10.14
CA LEU A 145 -6.48 5.62 8.78
C LEU A 145 -7.99 5.33 8.73
N LYS A 146 -8.48 4.50 9.64
CA LYS A 146 -9.91 4.15 9.74
C LYS A 146 -10.75 5.34 10.20
N ASN A 147 -10.28 6.11 11.17
CA ASN A 147 -10.96 7.33 11.61
C ASN A 147 -11.00 8.37 10.50
N ASP A 148 -9.88 8.62 9.82
CA ASP A 148 -9.82 9.57 8.70
C ASP A 148 -10.75 9.12 7.54
N SER A 149 -10.81 7.81 7.26
CA SER A 149 -11.75 7.24 6.27
C SER A 149 -13.22 7.36 6.69
N ARG A 150 -13.52 7.23 8.00
CA ARG A 150 -14.88 7.37 8.55
C ARG A 150 -15.34 8.82 8.51
N GLU A 151 -14.47 9.75 8.89
CA GLU A 151 -14.71 11.19 8.81
C GLU A 151 -14.94 11.66 7.37
N ASP A 152 -14.15 11.16 6.42
CA ASP A 152 -14.31 11.48 4.99
C ASP A 152 -15.67 10.98 4.47
N LYS A 153 -16.09 9.76 4.83
CA LYS A 153 -17.43 9.23 4.49
C LYS A 153 -18.57 10.02 5.14
N GLU A 154 -18.38 10.52 6.35
CA GLU A 154 -19.39 11.33 7.05
C GLU A 154 -19.54 12.72 6.43
N LYS A 155 -18.42 13.35 6.04
CA LYS A 155 -18.41 14.63 5.30
C LYS A 155 -19.07 14.50 3.93
N GLU A 156 -18.86 13.39 3.23
CA GLU A 156 -19.51 13.10 1.95
C GLU A 156 -21.03 12.89 2.11
N LYS A 157 -21.47 12.16 3.14
CA LYS A 157 -22.91 12.04 3.46
C LYS A 157 -23.56 13.37 3.83
N LYS A 158 -22.87 14.22 4.61
CA LYS A 158 -23.39 15.54 4.99
C LYS A 158 -23.54 16.47 3.78
N THR A 159 -22.55 16.50 2.89
CA THR A 159 -22.57 17.34 1.67
C THR A 159 -23.59 16.88 0.64
N THR A 160 -23.77 15.57 0.43
CA THR A 160 -24.83 15.02 -0.44
C THR A 160 -26.23 15.24 0.13
N SER A 161 -26.38 15.16 1.45
CA SER A 161 -27.63 15.48 2.16
C SER A 161 -28.03 16.96 2.04
N THR A 162 -27.09 17.89 2.19
CA THR A 162 -27.39 19.33 2.02
C THR A 162 -27.72 19.67 0.57
N ALA A 163 -26.96 19.14 -0.40
CA ALA A 163 -27.20 19.37 -1.82
C ALA A 163 -28.56 18.84 -2.29
N SER A 164 -29.00 17.69 -1.78
CA SER A 164 -30.32 17.12 -2.10
C SER A 164 -31.47 17.93 -1.47
N ARG A 165 -31.29 18.45 -0.24
CA ARG A 165 -32.26 19.36 0.39
C ARG A 165 -32.41 20.69 -0.36
N GLN A 166 -31.29 21.30 -0.79
CA GLN A 166 -31.31 22.54 -1.58
C GLN A 166 -32.04 22.38 -2.91
N ARG A 167 -31.73 21.34 -3.69
CA ARG A 167 -32.43 21.06 -4.95
C ARG A 167 -33.93 20.83 -4.78
N ARG A 168 -34.35 20.22 -3.67
CA ARG A 168 -35.77 19.96 -3.37
C ARG A 168 -36.52 21.24 -2.95
N ALA A 169 -35.82 22.18 -2.31
CA ALA A 169 -36.36 23.49 -1.96
C ALA A 169 -36.50 24.38 -3.20
N GLU A 170 -35.49 24.41 -4.08
CA GLU A 170 -35.52 25.16 -5.35
C GLU A 170 -36.68 24.72 -6.24
N LYS A 171 -36.90 23.39 -6.38
CA LYS A 171 -38.07 22.86 -7.12
C LYS A 171 -39.42 23.24 -6.54
N LYS A 172 -39.53 23.44 -5.22
CA LYS A 172 -40.82 23.84 -4.59
C LYS A 172 -41.15 25.31 -4.85
N VAL A 173 -40.14 26.17 -4.93
CA VAL A 173 -40.32 27.60 -5.21
C VAL A 173 -40.78 27.81 -6.66
N ASP A 174 -40.30 26.98 -7.58
CA ASP A 174 -40.62 27.07 -9.02
C ASP A 174 -42.02 26.54 -9.38
N LEU A 175 -42.57 25.61 -8.60
CA LEU A 175 -43.95 25.12 -8.76
C LEU A 175 -45.02 26.02 -8.11
N SER A 176 -44.59 27.08 -7.41
CA SER A 176 -45.49 27.98 -6.66
C SER A 176 -45.66 29.35 -7.34
N LYS A 177 -45.22 29.49 -8.60
CA LYS A 177 -45.41 30.64 -9.49
C LYS A 177 -46.19 30.20 -10.72
#